data_AF-A0A9D0Q354-F1
#
_entry.id   AF-A0A9D0Q354-F1
#
_cell.length_a   1.000
_cell.length_b   1.000
_cell.length_c   1.000
_cell.angle_alpha   90.00
_cell.angle_beta   90.00
_cell.angle_gamma   90.00
#
_symmetry.space_group_name_H-M   'P 1'
#
loop_
_entity.id
_entity.type
_entity.pdbx_description
1 polymer ?
#
loop_
_entity_poly.entity_id
_entity_poly.type
_entity_poly.pdbx_seq_one_letter_code
_entity_poly.pdbx_strand_id
1 'polypeptide(L)'
;MPFKTRIILYALFPLLLITGAMLLITSYQVEILSSQEMQTFRNPLMDAKKEETENYTNLLKGAIELVINTPVLNEQTALDKIRPLLKKSGYKNNDGYFFLYNSKGINLLHPAQKKLEGKDLSGNPII
;
A
#
# COMPACT_ATOMS: atom_id res chain seq x y z
N MET A 1 23.79 -43.78 -45.95
CA MET A 1 24.23 -42.69 -45.06
C MET A 1 25.67 -42.94 -44.63
N PRO A 2 26.59 -41.98 -44.81
CA PRO A 2 28.00 -42.21 -44.49
C PRO A 2 28.19 -42.44 -42.99
N PHE A 3 29.06 -43.39 -42.63
CA PHE A 3 29.30 -43.86 -41.25
C PHE A 3 29.60 -42.71 -40.26
N LYS A 4 30.27 -41.66 -40.74
CA LYS A 4 30.61 -40.44 -39.98
C LYS A 4 29.37 -39.72 -39.44
N THR A 5 28.29 -39.64 -40.22
CA THR A 5 27.04 -38.97 -39.81
C THR A 5 26.31 -39.75 -38.72
N ARG A 6 26.34 -41.09 -38.75
CA ARG A 6 25.76 -41.91 -37.67
C ARG A 6 26.48 -41.72 -36.35
N ILE A 7 27.81 -41.67 -36.37
CA ILE A 7 28.63 -41.46 -35.16
C ILE A 7 28.37 -40.07 -34.56
N ILE A 8 28.32 -39.01 -35.39
CA ILE A 8 28.00 -37.66 -34.93
C ILE A 8 26.57 -37.58 -34.37
N LEU A 9 25.61 -38.28 -34.98
CA LEU A 9 24.22 -38.30 -34.53
C LEU A 9 24.07 -38.93 -33.13
N TYR A 10 24.78 -40.04 -32.86
CA TYR A 10 24.76 -40.66 -31.53
C TYR A 10 25.46 -39.84 -30.45
N ALA A 11 26.41 -38.97 -30.81
CA ALA A 11 27.05 -38.05 -29.86
C ALA A 11 26.19 -36.80 -29.59
N LEU A 12 25.48 -36.31 -30.61
CA LEU A 12 24.66 -35.09 -30.50
C LEU A 12 23.28 -35.35 -29.86
N PHE A 13 22.73 -36.56 -30.05
CA PHE A 13 21.45 -36.96 -29.49
C PHE A 13 21.36 -36.88 -27.95
N PRO A 14 22.29 -37.47 -27.17
CA PRO A 14 22.24 -37.38 -25.70
C PRO A 14 22.44 -35.95 -25.20
N LEU A 15 23.23 -35.13 -25.91
CA LEU A 15 23.43 -33.73 -25.57
C LEU A 15 22.13 -32.94 -25.66
N LEU A 16 21.41 -33.08 -26.78
CA LEU A 16 20.10 -32.43 -26.97
C LEU A 16 19.06 -32.91 -25.95
N LEU A 17 19.09 -34.19 -25.59
CA LEU A 17 18.22 -34.76 -24.56
C LEU A 17 18.46 -34.13 -23.18
N ILE A 18 19.73 -34.00 -22.77
CA ILE A 18 20.09 -33.41 -21.47
C ILE A 18 19.69 -31.93 -21.44
N THR A 19 19.99 -31.17 -22.50
CA THR A 19 19.62 -29.75 -22.57
C THR A 19 18.11 -29.56 -22.56
N GLY A 20 17.36 -30.39 -23.30
CA GLY A 20 15.90 -30.35 -23.29
C GLY A 20 15.31 -30.70 -21.94
N ALA A 21 15.82 -31.75 -21.28
CA ALA A 21 15.40 -32.13 -19.93
C ALA A 21 15.70 -31.02 -18.92
N MET A 22 16.89 -30.41 -18.98
CA MET A 22 17.25 -29.27 -18.14
C MET A 22 16.30 -28.10 -18.34
N LEU A 23 15.96 -27.74 -19.58
CA LEU A 23 15.02 -26.66 -19.88
C LEU A 23 13.64 -26.93 -19.28
N LEU A 24 13.12 -28.15 -19.41
CA LEU A 24 11.82 -28.53 -18.85
C LEU A 24 11.83 -28.46 -17.31
N ILE A 25 12.89 -28.95 -16.68
CA ILE A 25 13.05 -28.94 -15.22
C ILE A 25 13.18 -27.51 -14.70
N THR A 26 13.99 -26.67 -15.34
CA THR A 26 14.18 -25.29 -14.90
C THR A 26 12.93 -24.45 -15.11
N SER A 27 12.22 -24.60 -16.24
CA SER A 27 10.93 -23.93 -16.46
C SER A 27 9.90 -24.30 -15.40
N TYR A 28 9.85 -25.56 -14.96
CA TYR A 28 8.96 -25.99 -13.88
C TYR A 28 9.40 -25.47 -12.50
N GLN A 29 10.71 -25.34 -12.25
CA GLN A 29 11.23 -24.80 -10.99
C GLN A 29 11.02 -23.29 -10.85
N VAL A 30 10.97 -22.52 -11.95
CA VAL A 30 10.76 -21.06 -11.92
C VAL A 30 9.43 -20.69 -11.25
N GLU A 31 8.38 -21.47 -11.46
CA GLU A 31 7.07 -21.21 -10.86
C GLU A 31 7.05 -21.55 -9.35
N ILE A 32 7.75 -22.62 -8.95
CA ILE A 32 7.83 -23.06 -7.55
C ILE A 32 8.75 -22.14 -6.72
N LEU A 33 9.88 -21.68 -7.28
CA LEU A 33 10.81 -20.74 -6.64
C LEU A 33 10.17 -19.35 -6.45
N SER A 34 9.39 -18.87 -7.43
CA SER A 34 8.69 -17.59 -7.33
C SER A 34 7.67 -17.56 -6.18
N SER A 35 6.98 -18.68 -5.93
CA SER A 35 5.99 -18.79 -4.86
C SER A 35 6.61 -18.79 -3.44
N GLN A 36 7.82 -19.33 -3.29
CA GLN A 36 8.54 -19.39 -2.02
C GLN A 36 9.21 -18.05 -1.67
N GLU A 37 9.68 -17.29 -2.65
CA GLU A 37 10.19 -15.94 -2.42
C GLU A 37 9.08 -14.93 -2.09
N MET A 38 7.86 -15.15 -2.60
CA MET A 38 6.75 -14.22 -2.43
C MET A 38 6.35 -14.02 -0.96
N GLN A 39 6.33 -15.07 -0.12
CA GLN A 39 5.98 -14.90 1.30
C GLN A 39 7.08 -14.22 2.10
N THR A 40 8.34 -14.54 1.82
CA THR A 40 9.51 -13.91 2.45
C THR A 40 9.62 -12.43 2.07
N PHE A 41 9.13 -12.02 0.89
CA PHE A 41 9.08 -10.63 0.48
C PHE A 41 7.81 -9.89 0.92
N ARG A 42 6.66 -10.58 0.93
CA ARG A 42 5.34 -9.96 1.17
C ARG A 42 5.20 -9.39 2.58
N ASN A 43 5.61 -10.12 3.61
CA ASN A 43 5.43 -9.64 4.99
C ASN A 43 6.30 -8.40 5.28
N PRO A 44 7.62 -8.41 5.00
CA PRO A 44 8.44 -7.20 5.18
C PRO A 44 7.97 -6.02 4.34
N LEU A 45 7.49 -6.27 3.11
CA LEU A 45 6.95 -5.22 2.25
C LEU A 45 5.65 -4.63 2.83
N MET A 46 4.76 -5.47 3.36
CA MET A 46 3.52 -5.03 3.99
C MET A 46 3.81 -4.20 5.25
N ASP A 47 4.76 -4.65 6.06
CA ASP A 47 5.18 -3.94 7.28
C ASP A 47 5.81 -2.58 6.92
N ALA A 48 6.68 -2.54 5.92
CA ALA A 48 7.26 -1.30 5.42
C ALA A 48 6.18 -0.32 4.90
N LYS A 49 5.16 -0.82 4.19
CA LYS A 49 4.03 0.01 3.73
C LYS A 49 3.15 0.52 4.87
N LYS A 50 2.97 -0.29 5.90
CA LYS A 50 2.25 0.10 7.11
C LYS A 50 3.01 1.19 7.86
N GLU A 51 4.31 1.01 8.07
CA GLU A 51 5.17 1.99 8.74
C GLU A 51 5.20 3.33 7.99
N GLU A 52 5.31 3.29 6.66
CA GLU A 52 5.23 4.48 5.81
C GLU A 52 3.91 5.24 6.05
N THR A 53 2.79 4.52 6.10
CA THR A 53 1.46 5.09 6.33
C THR A 53 1.29 5.66 7.74
N GLU A 54 1.83 4.98 8.75
CA GLU A 54 1.83 5.45 10.14
C GLU A 54 2.65 6.75 10.28
N ASN A 55 3.82 6.82 9.64
CA ASN A 55 4.65 8.02 9.64
C ASN A 55 3.95 9.20 8.98
N TYR A 56 3.29 9.00 7.82
CA TYR A 56 2.49 10.06 7.19
C TYR A 56 1.36 10.57 8.11
N THR A 57 0.70 9.65 8.82
CA THR A 57 -0.36 10.01 9.77
C THR A 57 0.19 10.80 10.95
N ASN A 58 1.33 10.40 11.51
CA ASN A 58 1.99 11.09 12.61
C ASN A 58 2.46 12.50 12.23
N LEU A 59 3.00 12.67 11.01
CA LEU A 59 3.38 13.98 10.48
C LEU A 59 2.18 14.91 10.35
N LEU A 60 1.06 14.40 9.82
CA LEU A 60 -0.16 15.18 9.70
C LEU A 60 -0.74 15.55 11.07
N LYS A 61 -0.72 14.61 12.03
CA LYS A 61 -1.15 14.85 13.40
C LYS A 61 -0.33 15.97 14.05
N GLY A 62 1.00 15.92 13.94
CA GLY A 62 1.88 16.98 14.44
C GLY A 62 1.60 18.34 13.80
N ALA A 63 1.36 18.36 12.48
CA ALA A 63 1.00 19.60 11.77
C ALA A 63 -0.35 20.17 12.26
N ILE A 64 -1.33 19.32 12.57
CA ILE A 64 -2.63 19.73 13.11
C ILE A 64 -2.49 20.22 14.56
N GLU A 65 -1.71 19.52 15.39
CA GLU A 65 -1.44 19.92 16.79
C GLU A 65 -0.80 21.30 16.88
N LEU A 66 0.10 21.65 15.96
CA LEU A 66 0.68 23.00 15.88
C LEU A 66 -0.39 24.09 15.65
N VAL A 67 -1.43 23.79 14.85
CA VAL A 67 -2.51 24.75 14.58
C VAL A 67 -3.46 24.87 15.77
N ILE A 68 -3.78 23.75 16.43
CA ILE A 68 -4.71 23.72 17.58
C ILE A 68 -4.08 24.33 18.83
N ASN A 69 -2.79 24.08 19.09
CA ASN A 69 -2.09 24.61 20.26
C ASN A 69 -1.75 26.11 20.16
N THR A 70 -2.13 26.77 19.06
CA THR A 70 -1.93 28.22 18.93
C THR A 70 -2.99 28.94 19.80
N PRO A 71 -2.60 29.65 20.89
CA PRO A 71 -3.50 30.09 21.96
C PRO A 71 -4.61 31.09 21.58
N VAL A 72 -4.61 31.57 20.33
CA VAL A 72 -5.42 32.71 19.86
C VAL A 72 -6.50 32.28 18.87
N LEU A 73 -6.53 31.01 18.43
CA LEU A 73 -7.54 30.56 17.48
C LEU A 73 -8.79 30.04 18.17
N ASN A 74 -9.93 30.66 17.85
CA ASN A 74 -11.25 30.05 18.06
C ASN A 74 -11.33 28.72 17.28
N GLU A 75 -12.07 27.74 17.79
CA GLU A 75 -12.21 26.39 17.22
C GLU A 75 -12.59 26.43 15.74
N GLN A 76 -13.52 27.33 15.38
CA GLN A 76 -13.93 27.57 13.99
C GLN A 76 -12.77 28.02 13.09
N THR A 77 -11.94 28.94 13.59
CA THR A 77 -10.79 29.49 12.85
C THR A 77 -9.68 28.45 12.70
N ALA A 78 -9.49 27.57 13.71
CA ALA A 78 -8.55 26.46 13.62
C ALA A 78 -9.00 25.44 12.56
N LEU A 79 -10.28 25.07 12.56
CA LEU A 79 -10.86 24.17 11.56
C LEU A 79 -10.75 24.73 10.14
N ASP A 80 -10.94 26.04 9.95
CA ASP A 80 -10.79 26.69 8.64
C ASP A 80 -9.35 26.65 8.11
N LYS A 81 -8.35 26.71 9.00
CA LYS A 81 -6.92 26.55 8.63
C LYS A 81 -6.55 25.10 8.35
N ILE A 82 -7.16 24.16 9.07
CA ILE A 82 -6.91 22.71 8.94
C ILE A 82 -7.56 22.14 7.67
N ARG A 83 -8.73 22.66 7.26
CA ARG A 83 -9.47 22.24 6.05
C ARG A 83 -8.63 22.18 4.75
N PRO A 84 -7.89 23.22 4.34
CA PRO A 84 -7.06 23.16 3.14
C PRO A 84 -5.88 22.20 3.28
N LEU A 85 -5.35 22.00 4.49
CA LEU A 85 -4.26 21.05 4.76
C LEU A 85 -4.73 19.60 4.54
N LEU A 86 -5.88 19.22 5.11
CA LEU A 86 -6.45 17.87 4.89
C LEU A 86 -6.84 17.62 3.43
N LYS A 87 -7.36 18.63 2.74
CA LYS A 87 -7.68 18.49 1.31
C LYS A 87 -6.45 18.28 0.45
N LYS A 88 -5.32 18.90 0.80
CA LYS A 88 -4.05 18.76 0.07
C LYS A 88 -3.26 17.52 0.47
N SER A 89 -3.46 16.99 1.69
CA SER A 89 -2.80 15.77 2.16
C SER A 89 -3.44 14.47 1.69
N GLY A 90 -4.59 14.54 1.00
CA GLY A 90 -5.20 13.37 0.36
C GLY A 90 -4.22 12.68 -0.59
N TYR A 91 -4.26 11.35 -0.62
CA TYR A 91 -3.36 10.56 -1.46
C TYR A 91 -3.60 10.88 -2.94
N LYS A 92 -2.50 10.90 -3.72
CA LYS A 92 -2.49 11.14 -5.16
C LYS A 92 -3.27 10.00 -5.85
N ASN A 93 -4.54 10.26 -6.18
CA ASN A 93 -5.57 9.39 -6.80
C ASN A 93 -6.88 9.22 -5.99
N ASN A 94 -7.07 9.96 -4.89
CA ASN A 94 -8.31 9.94 -4.12
C ASN A 94 -8.59 8.61 -3.38
N ASP A 95 -7.63 7.68 -3.40
CA ASP A 95 -7.71 6.36 -2.75
C ASP A 95 -7.53 6.42 -1.22
N GLY A 96 -7.10 7.58 -0.70
CA GLY A 96 -6.96 7.81 0.73
C GLY A 96 -7.22 9.26 1.09
N TYR A 97 -8.00 9.47 2.15
CA TYR A 97 -8.36 10.79 2.66
C TYR A 97 -8.32 10.78 4.18
N PHE A 98 -8.02 11.94 4.75
CA PHE A 98 -8.06 12.16 6.20
C PHE A 98 -9.41 12.75 6.60
N PHE A 99 -9.88 12.41 7.79
CA PHE A 99 -11.12 12.93 8.36
C PHE A 99 -10.87 13.29 9.84
N LEU A 100 -11.68 14.20 10.37
CA LEU A 100 -11.52 14.70 11.73
C LEU A 100 -12.80 14.47 12.54
N TYR A 101 -12.64 13.95 13.75
CA TYR A 101 -13.71 13.77 14.73
C TYR A 101 -13.35 14.47 16.03
N ASN A 102 -14.35 14.98 16.74
CA ASN A 102 -14.17 15.38 18.13
C ASN A 102 -14.26 14.17 19.07
N SER A 103 -13.94 14.37 20.34
CA SER A 103 -14.03 13.34 21.40
C SER A 103 -15.44 12.77 21.60
N LYS A 104 -16.48 13.45 21.12
CA LYS A 104 -17.89 13.01 21.17
C LYS A 104 -18.31 12.20 19.93
N GLY A 105 -17.41 11.95 18.96
CA GLY A 105 -17.74 11.22 17.74
C GLY A 105 -18.48 12.06 16.69
N ILE A 106 -18.53 13.38 16.85
CA ILE A 106 -19.06 14.29 15.84
C ILE A 106 -17.99 14.52 14.79
N ASN A 107 -18.35 14.32 13.53
CA ASN A 107 -17.46 14.60 12.41
C ASN A 107 -17.27 16.12 12.29
N LEU A 108 -16.03 16.59 12.39
CA LEU A 108 -15.70 18.01 12.25
C LEU A 108 -15.31 18.36 10.82
N LEU A 109 -14.75 17.40 10.08
CA LEU A 109 -14.30 17.62 8.71
C LEU A 109 -14.23 16.31 7.92
N HIS A 110 -14.87 16.29 6.75
CA HIS A 110 -14.85 15.13 5.85
C HIS A 110 -14.63 15.57 4.39
N PRO A 111 -13.39 15.51 3.86
CA PRO A 111 -13.07 16.04 2.53
C PRO A 111 -13.87 15.41 1.40
N ALA A 112 -14.11 14.09 1.46
CA ALA A 112 -14.87 13.34 0.46
C ALA A 112 -16.41 13.44 0.62
N GLN A 113 -16.92 13.61 1.85
CA GLN A 113 -18.34 13.52 2.16
C GLN A 113 -18.76 14.64 3.12
N LYS A 114 -18.83 15.88 2.61
CA LYS A 114 -19.24 17.06 3.39
C LYS A 114 -20.58 16.92 4.13
N LYS A 115 -21.45 16.02 3.67
CA LYS A 115 -22.77 15.75 4.27
C LYS A 115 -22.69 15.14 5.68
N LEU A 116 -21.50 14.67 6.06
CA LEU A 116 -21.22 14.08 7.37
C LEU A 116 -20.72 15.11 8.38
N GLU A 117 -20.23 16.27 7.93
CA GLU A 117 -19.75 17.33 8.81
C GLU A 117 -20.87 17.81 9.74
N GLY A 118 -20.58 17.88 11.04
CA GLY A 118 -21.53 18.23 12.11
C GLY A 118 -22.44 17.10 12.59
N LYS A 119 -22.32 15.88 12.03
CA LYS A 119 -23.12 14.72 12.46
C LYS A 119 -22.37 13.87 13.48
N ASP A 120 -23.11 13.40 14.47
CA ASP A 120 -22.66 12.33 15.34
C ASP A 120 -22.69 11.01 14.57
N LEU A 121 -21.53 10.35 14.47
CA LEU A 121 -21.38 9.06 13.82
C LEU A 121 -20.92 7.97 14.81
N SER A 122 -20.97 8.25 16.12
CA SER A 122 -20.63 7.30 17.19
C SER A 122 -21.64 6.16 17.34
N GLY A 123 -22.82 6.28 16.71
CA GLY A 123 -23.90 5.29 16.81
C GLY A 123 -24.69 5.38 18.11
N ASN A 124 -24.42 6.35 18.99
CA ASN A 124 -25.25 6.61 20.16
C ASN A 124 -26.45 7.49 19.80
N PRO A 125 -27.68 7.14 20.26
CA PRO A 125 -28.81 8.05 20.16
C PRO A 125 -28.53 9.31 20.99
N ILE A 126 -28.88 10.47 20.44
CA ILE A 126 -28.83 11.75 21.16
C ILE A 126 -29.83 11.64 22.31
N ILE A 127 -29.33 11.59 23.55
CA ILE A 127 -30.12 11.74 24.78
C ILE A 127 -29.96 13.17 25.27
#